data_AF-D3EDZ7-F1
#
_entry.id   AF-D3EDZ7-F1
#
_cell.length_a   1.000
_cell.length_b   1.000
_cell.length_c   1.000
_cell.angle_alpha   90.00
_cell.angle_beta   90.00
_cell.angle_gamma   90.00
#
_symmetry.space_group_name_H-M   'P 1'
#
loop_
_entity.id
_entity.type
_entity.pdbx_description
1 polymer ?
#
loop_
_entity_poly.entity_id
_entity_poly.type
_entity_poly.pdbx_seq_one_letter_code
_entity_poly.pdbx_strand_id
1 'polypeptide(L)'
;MRRYLYMGFILMLMLTGCAKQELQGADPTGPSLNKAARGSQAEITDGDFVYRLVSEKEEYEQGDQVQVYGELEYIGKEDEITIGHAASAFYFPMKELTRDYNISYAMNEPYITTKLKKGEPLREYYKIGGGYDSRDDKKFKDFIHSLKDGFPGGRYVVYGSADFVIDAMSQGASQSGSDGEEPKRYKIQAEIEFSVSEEKK
;
A
#
# COMPACT_ATOMS: atom_id res chain seq x y z
N MET A 1 -45.36 63.51 35.72
CA MET A 1 -45.53 62.14 36.27
C MET A 1 -44.13 61.52 36.30
N ARG A 2 -43.38 61.47 37.42
CA ARG A 2 -43.57 60.66 38.65
C ARG A 2 -43.86 59.20 38.22
N ARG A 3 -43.06 58.17 38.45
CA ARG A 3 -42.24 57.73 39.61
C ARG A 3 -41.15 56.75 39.08
N TYR A 4 -39.88 56.89 39.42
CA TYR A 4 -39.13 56.16 40.48
C TYR A 4 -39.18 54.61 40.36
N LEU A 5 -38.17 53.79 40.64
CA LEU A 5 -36.77 53.91 41.09
C LEU A 5 -36.45 52.51 41.69
N TYR A 6 -35.27 51.94 41.40
CA TYR A 6 -34.59 50.80 42.06
C TYR A 6 -35.33 49.46 42.31
N MET A 7 -34.78 48.35 41.80
CA MET A 7 -34.33 47.22 42.63
C MET A 7 -33.65 46.09 41.83
N GLY A 8 -32.47 45.68 42.30
CA GLY A 8 -31.80 44.38 42.06
C GLY A 8 -31.02 44.29 40.75
N PHE A 9 -29.68 44.28 40.68
CA PHE A 9 -28.69 43.55 41.49
C PHE A 9 -29.10 42.11 41.79
N ILE A 10 -28.21 41.16 41.45
CA ILE A 10 -28.38 39.69 41.47
C ILE A 10 -29.01 39.21 40.14
N LEU A 11 -28.28 38.56 39.23
CA LEU A 11 -27.51 37.35 39.49
C LEU A 11 -26.28 37.30 38.58
N MET A 12 -25.15 37.67 39.17
CA MET A 12 -23.85 37.11 38.89
C MET A 12 -23.95 35.60 39.11
N LEU A 13 -23.89 34.80 38.05
CA LEU A 13 -23.52 33.38 38.04
C LEU A 13 -23.53 32.94 36.57
N MET A 14 -22.37 32.94 35.93
CA MET A 14 -21.90 31.89 35.02
C MET A 14 -20.38 32.02 34.89
N LEU A 15 -19.70 31.79 36.01
CA LEU A 15 -18.36 31.20 35.96
C LEU A 15 -18.59 29.70 35.76
N THR A 16 -18.25 29.19 34.58
CA THR A 16 -17.46 27.97 34.36
C THR A 16 -17.56 27.58 32.89
N GLY A 17 -16.43 27.66 32.19
CA GLY A 17 -16.31 27.22 30.81
C GLY A 17 -14.87 27.39 30.33
N CYS A 18 -13.91 26.83 31.08
CA CYS A 18 -12.56 26.64 30.58
C CYS A 18 -12.63 25.69 29.37
N ALA A 19 -12.34 26.19 28.19
CA ALA A 19 -11.64 25.41 27.18
C ALA A 19 -10.62 26.35 26.53
N LYS A 20 -9.46 26.39 27.18
CA LYS A 20 -8.20 26.90 26.64
C LYS A 20 -8.00 26.19 25.31
N GLN A 21 -8.29 26.87 24.21
CA GLN A 21 -7.94 26.40 22.88
C GLN A 21 -6.44 26.61 22.75
N GLU A 22 -5.68 25.68 23.33
CA GLU A 22 -4.28 25.53 22.97
C GLU A 22 -4.23 25.20 21.49
N LEU A 23 -3.48 26.04 20.79
CA LEU A 23 -2.93 25.79 19.47
C LEU A 23 -2.01 24.56 19.60
N GLN A 24 -2.58 23.37 19.59
CA GLN A 24 -1.81 22.13 19.41
C GLN A 24 -1.76 21.82 17.92
N GLY A 25 -0.53 21.59 17.48
CA GLY A 25 -0.13 21.45 16.09
C GLY A 25 -0.88 20.34 15.39
N ALA A 26 -0.81 20.42 14.06
CA ALA A 26 -1.20 19.38 13.13
C ALA A 26 -0.93 17.99 13.72
N ASP A 27 -2.01 17.31 14.07
CA ASP A 27 -2.01 15.89 14.33
C ASP A 27 -1.51 15.23 13.04
N PRO A 28 -0.35 14.57 13.03
CA PRO A 28 -0.04 13.71 11.92
C PRO A 28 -1.02 12.55 12.04
N THR A 29 -2.01 12.50 11.15
CA THR A 29 -2.74 11.27 10.86
C THR A 29 -1.75 10.23 10.36
N GLY A 30 -0.96 9.68 11.28
CA GLY A 30 -0.37 8.37 11.16
C GLY A 30 -1.49 7.37 11.36
N PRO A 31 -1.55 6.30 10.54
CA PRO A 31 -2.58 5.28 10.69
C PRO A 31 -2.51 4.69 12.10
N SER A 32 -3.62 4.85 12.82
CA SER A 32 -3.92 4.25 14.11
C SER A 32 -3.43 2.80 14.19
N LEU A 33 -2.61 2.50 15.19
CA LEU A 33 -2.12 1.17 15.59
C LEU A 33 -3.23 0.29 16.19
N ASN A 34 -4.34 0.16 15.46
CA ASN A 34 -5.30 -0.93 15.62
C ASN A 34 -5.31 -1.71 14.31
N LYS A 35 -4.14 -2.26 13.98
CA LYS A 35 -3.93 -3.08 12.79
C LYS A 35 -4.43 -4.48 13.12
N ALA A 36 -5.64 -4.83 12.66
CA ALA A 36 -6.06 -6.23 12.64
C ALA A 36 -4.92 -7.09 12.06
N ALA A 37 -4.68 -8.27 12.65
CA ALA A 37 -3.63 -9.16 12.16
C ALA A 37 -3.87 -9.42 10.67
N ARG A 38 -2.94 -8.98 9.82
CA ARG A 38 -3.03 -9.23 8.39
C ARG A 38 -2.66 -10.69 8.16
N GLY A 39 -3.44 -11.40 7.36
CA GLY A 39 -3.08 -12.74 6.94
C GLY A 39 -1.90 -12.72 5.97
N SER A 40 -1.41 -13.91 5.63
CA SER A 40 -0.44 -14.10 4.53
C SER A 40 -1.05 -13.88 3.15
N GLN A 41 -2.37 -13.70 3.04
CA GLN A 41 -3.10 -13.60 1.79
C GLN A 41 -4.15 -12.49 1.85
N ALA A 42 -4.34 -11.79 0.74
CA ALA A 42 -5.38 -10.80 0.56
C ALA A 42 -5.88 -10.83 -0.90
N GLU A 43 -7.19 -10.63 -1.09
CA GLU A 43 -7.84 -10.55 -2.39
C GLU A 43 -8.72 -9.31 -2.45
N ILE A 44 -8.60 -8.53 -3.53
CA ILE A 44 -9.34 -7.30 -3.76
C ILE A 44 -9.92 -7.32 -5.18
N THR A 45 -11.22 -7.09 -5.30
CA THR A 45 -11.90 -6.93 -6.59
C THR A 45 -12.15 -5.46 -6.87
N ASP A 46 -11.72 -4.98 -8.05
CA ASP A 46 -12.01 -3.63 -8.53
C ASP A 46 -12.43 -3.67 -10.01
N GLY A 47 -13.73 -3.48 -10.24
CA GLY A 47 -14.33 -3.61 -11.57
C GLY A 47 -14.14 -5.01 -12.14
N ASP A 48 -13.53 -5.09 -13.32
CA ASP A 48 -13.29 -6.33 -14.06
C ASP A 48 -11.97 -7.02 -13.67
N PHE A 49 -11.38 -6.66 -12.52
CA PHE A 49 -10.09 -7.17 -12.09
C PHE A 49 -10.13 -7.71 -10.66
N VAL A 50 -9.44 -8.83 -10.44
CA VAL A 50 -9.16 -9.38 -9.11
C VAL A 50 -7.65 -9.33 -8.89
N TYR A 51 -7.23 -8.61 -7.85
CA TYR A 51 -5.84 -8.57 -7.38
C TYR A 51 -5.70 -9.47 -6.16
N ARG A 52 -4.70 -10.36 -6.18
CA ARG A 52 -4.31 -11.17 -5.02
C ARG A 52 -2.87 -10.86 -4.64
N LEU A 53 -2.63 -10.67 -3.35
CA LEU A 53 -1.31 -10.55 -2.77
C LEU A 53 -1.10 -11.72 -1.81
N VAL A 54 -0.05 -12.49 -2.03
CA VAL A 54 0.16 -13.76 -1.32
C VAL A 54 1.61 -13.89 -0.87
N SER A 55 1.77 -14.28 0.39
CA SER A 55 2.94 -14.95 0.94
C SER A 55 2.60 -16.43 1.04
N GLU A 56 3.46 -17.32 0.52
CA GLU A 56 3.19 -18.76 0.52
C GLU A 56 3.09 -19.35 1.94
N LYS A 57 3.76 -18.72 2.92
CA LYS A 57 3.67 -19.08 4.33
C LYS A 57 3.36 -17.85 5.18
N GLU A 58 2.71 -18.06 6.32
CA GLU A 58 2.59 -17.05 7.39
C GLU A 58 3.90 -16.91 8.16
N GLU A 59 4.59 -18.04 8.38
CA GLU A 59 5.87 -18.10 9.08
C GLU A 59 6.88 -18.91 8.27
N TYR A 60 8.08 -18.35 8.14
CA TYR A 60 9.24 -18.95 7.48
C TYR A 60 10.32 -19.23 8.52
N GLU A 61 11.10 -20.30 8.31
CA GLU A 61 12.33 -20.50 9.07
C GLU A 61 13.47 -19.62 8.52
N GLN A 62 14.48 -19.32 9.34
CA GLN A 62 15.64 -18.59 8.84
C GLN A 62 16.36 -19.42 7.77
N GLY A 63 16.63 -18.80 6.62
CA GLY A 63 17.21 -19.47 5.45
C GLY A 63 16.18 -20.07 4.49
N ASP A 64 14.88 -20.07 4.86
CA ASP A 64 13.83 -20.33 3.89
C ASP A 64 13.87 -19.28 2.77
N GLN A 65 13.59 -19.74 1.55
CA GLN A 65 13.29 -18.83 0.47
C GLN A 65 11.88 -18.25 0.69
N VAL A 66 11.82 -16.98 1.10
CA VAL A 66 10.56 -16.24 1.21
C VAL A 66 9.95 -16.08 -0.19
N GLN A 67 8.71 -16.55 -0.34
CA GLN A 67 7.95 -16.50 -1.59
C GLN A 67 6.74 -15.59 -1.41
N VAL A 68 6.84 -14.38 -1.94
CA VAL A 68 5.74 -13.41 -2.03
C VAL A 68 5.45 -13.17 -3.50
N TYR A 69 4.17 -13.12 -3.89
CA TYR A 69 3.76 -12.83 -5.25
C TYR A 69 2.45 -12.04 -5.30
N GLY A 70 2.26 -11.35 -6.43
CA GLY A 70 1.01 -10.72 -6.81
C GLY A 70 0.37 -11.49 -7.96
N GLU A 71 -0.95 -11.51 -7.99
CA GLU A 71 -1.74 -11.99 -9.13
C GLU A 71 -2.72 -10.92 -9.58
N LEU A 72 -2.87 -10.76 -10.89
CA LEU A 72 -3.89 -9.92 -11.50
C LEU A 72 -4.68 -10.77 -12.49
N GLU A 73 -5.96 -10.97 -12.19
CA GLU A 73 -6.88 -11.74 -13.02
C GLU A 73 -7.92 -10.80 -13.64
N TYR A 74 -8.11 -10.92 -14.96
CA TYR A 74 -9.20 -10.26 -15.66
C TYR A 74 -10.45 -11.14 -15.61
N ILE A 75 -11.56 -10.57 -15.12
CA ILE A 75 -12.86 -11.24 -14.96
C ILE A 75 -13.99 -10.55 -15.76
N GLY A 76 -13.62 -9.64 -16.67
CA GLY A 76 -14.58 -8.88 -17.46
C GLY A 76 -15.29 -9.67 -18.56
N LYS A 77 -15.99 -8.95 -19.44
CA LYS A 77 -16.87 -9.56 -20.45
C LYS A 77 -16.10 -10.16 -21.63
N GLU A 78 -15.10 -9.45 -22.13
CA GLU A 78 -14.30 -9.86 -23.29
C GLU A 78 -13.41 -11.06 -22.96
N ASP A 79 -12.93 -11.77 -23.97
CA ASP A 79 -12.03 -12.93 -23.76
C ASP A 79 -10.63 -12.49 -23.30
N GLU A 80 -10.20 -11.28 -23.67
CA GLU A 80 -8.91 -10.72 -23.31
C GLU A 80 -8.92 -9.19 -23.30
N ILE A 81 -8.02 -8.60 -22.53
CA ILE A 81 -7.75 -7.16 -22.49
C ILE A 81 -6.24 -6.92 -22.50
N THR A 82 -5.81 -5.79 -23.06
CA THR A 82 -4.42 -5.35 -22.94
C THR A 82 -4.30 -4.24 -21.92
N ILE A 83 -3.32 -4.37 -21.04
CA ILE A 83 -2.96 -3.35 -20.05
C ILE A 83 -1.60 -2.76 -20.39
N GLY A 84 -1.41 -1.48 -20.09
CA GLY A 84 -0.12 -0.80 -20.07
C GLY A 84 0.37 -0.59 -18.64
N HIS A 85 1.62 -0.90 -18.36
CA HIS A 85 2.24 -0.79 -17.03
C HIS A 85 3.73 -0.47 -17.13
N ALA A 86 4.42 -0.41 -15.98
CA ALA A 86 5.85 -0.14 -15.87
C ALA A 86 6.69 -1.36 -16.33
N ALA A 87 7.86 -1.62 -15.72
CA ALA A 87 8.57 -2.88 -15.95
C ALA A 87 7.80 -4.11 -15.43
N SER A 88 6.87 -3.88 -14.50
CA SER A 88 5.92 -4.86 -13.97
C SER A 88 4.61 -4.14 -13.64
N ALA A 89 3.50 -4.86 -13.70
CA ALA A 89 2.22 -4.37 -13.19
C ALA A 89 2.20 -4.34 -11.66
N PHE A 90 3.14 -5.00 -10.99
CA PHE A 90 3.15 -5.20 -9.54
C PHE A 90 4.26 -4.42 -8.84
N TYR A 91 3.92 -3.89 -7.66
CA TYR A 91 4.83 -3.19 -6.77
C TYR A 91 4.77 -3.81 -5.38
N PHE A 92 5.93 -4.07 -4.75
CA PHE A 92 6.02 -4.83 -3.49
C PHE A 92 6.90 -4.14 -2.41
N PRO A 93 6.61 -2.89 -2.03
CA PRO A 93 7.31 -2.26 -0.91
C PRO A 93 6.95 -2.99 0.38
N MET A 94 7.92 -3.10 1.28
CA MET A 94 7.74 -3.80 2.55
C MET A 94 8.16 -2.94 3.73
N LYS A 95 7.65 -3.28 4.91
CA LYS A 95 8.14 -2.75 6.18
C LYS A 95 8.45 -3.90 7.13
N GLU A 96 9.67 -3.93 7.64
CA GLU A 96 10.08 -4.80 8.73
C GLU A 96 9.71 -4.14 10.07
N LEU A 97 8.89 -4.80 10.86
CA LEU A 97 8.25 -4.23 12.05
C LEU A 97 9.11 -4.35 13.31
N THR A 98 10.05 -5.30 13.38
CA THR A 98 10.88 -5.53 14.57
C THR A 98 11.88 -4.40 14.77
N ARG A 99 12.46 -3.90 13.68
CA ARG A 99 13.46 -2.83 13.66
C ARG A 99 12.91 -1.53 13.09
N ASP A 100 11.65 -1.53 12.67
CA ASP A 100 10.95 -0.39 12.05
C ASP A 100 11.61 0.09 10.74
N TYR A 101 12.06 -0.85 9.91
CA TYR A 101 12.77 -0.56 8.67
C TYR A 101 11.85 -0.60 7.44
N ASN A 102 11.93 0.45 6.62
CA ASN A 102 11.25 0.48 5.34
C ASN A 102 12.14 -0.15 4.26
N ILE A 103 11.59 -1.11 3.53
CA ILE A 103 12.23 -1.79 2.41
C ILE A 103 11.58 -1.25 1.14
N SER A 104 12.28 -0.34 0.48
CA SER A 104 11.82 0.24 -0.79
C SER A 104 11.84 -0.81 -1.90
N TYR A 105 10.96 -0.64 -2.89
CA TYR A 105 10.95 -1.48 -4.09
C TYR A 105 11.33 -0.61 -5.29
N ALA A 106 12.54 -0.80 -5.83
CA ALA A 106 12.96 -0.06 -7.01
C ALA A 106 12.49 -0.79 -8.26
N MET A 107 11.86 -0.07 -9.17
CA MET A 107 11.38 -0.61 -10.44
C MET A 107 11.67 0.41 -11.53
N ASN A 108 12.14 -0.07 -12.69
CA ASN A 108 12.22 0.78 -13.88
C ASN A 108 10.80 1.03 -14.40
N GLU A 109 10.55 2.20 -14.97
CA GLU A 109 9.21 2.59 -15.42
C GLU A 109 9.11 2.77 -16.96
N PRO A 110 9.56 1.80 -17.79
CA PRO A 110 9.20 1.80 -19.20
C PRO A 110 7.70 1.53 -19.36
N TYR A 111 7.10 2.04 -20.42
CA TYR A 111 5.72 1.65 -20.76
C TYR A 111 5.71 0.30 -21.49
N ILE A 112 5.32 -0.77 -20.79
CA ILE A 112 5.19 -2.13 -21.32
C ILE A 112 3.72 -2.49 -21.39
N THR A 113 3.33 -3.22 -22.43
CA THR A 113 1.97 -3.73 -22.57
C THR A 113 1.91 -5.23 -22.28
N THR A 114 0.80 -5.70 -21.71
CA THR A 114 0.57 -7.11 -21.40
C THR A 114 -0.88 -7.47 -21.68
N LYS A 115 -1.08 -8.60 -22.35
CA LYS A 115 -2.40 -9.13 -22.64
C LYS A 115 -2.83 -10.06 -21.51
N LEU A 116 -3.93 -9.74 -20.86
CA LEU A 116 -4.57 -10.57 -19.85
C LEU A 116 -5.72 -11.33 -20.52
N LYS A 117 -5.72 -12.65 -20.36
CA LYS A 117 -6.85 -13.48 -20.80
C LYS A 117 -7.80 -13.67 -19.63
N LYS A 118 -9.09 -13.74 -19.94
CA LYS A 118 -10.14 -13.95 -18.95
C LYS A 118 -9.92 -15.27 -18.20
N GLY A 119 -9.94 -15.19 -16.87
CA GLY A 119 -9.75 -16.36 -15.99
C GLY A 119 -8.33 -16.92 -15.90
N GLU A 120 -7.34 -16.28 -16.56
CA GLU A 120 -5.93 -16.66 -16.46
C GLU A 120 -5.17 -15.55 -15.69
N PRO A 121 -4.77 -15.80 -14.42
CA PRO A 121 -4.07 -14.78 -13.64
C PRO A 121 -2.65 -14.54 -14.17
N LEU A 122 -2.30 -13.26 -14.37
CA LEU A 122 -0.91 -12.84 -14.47
C LEU A 122 -0.29 -12.91 -13.08
N ARG A 123 0.75 -13.74 -12.89
CA ARG A 123 1.46 -13.89 -11.61
C ARG A 123 2.90 -13.43 -11.73
N GLU A 124 3.34 -12.61 -10.77
CA GLU A 124 4.75 -12.25 -10.62
C GLU A 124 5.20 -12.35 -9.17
N TYR A 125 6.36 -12.97 -8.97
CA TYR A 125 7.01 -13.08 -7.67
C TYR A 125 7.79 -11.80 -7.36
N TYR A 126 7.77 -11.41 -6.09
CA TYR A 126 8.67 -10.44 -5.52
C TYR A 126 10.11 -10.80 -5.89
N LYS A 127 10.81 -9.83 -6.47
CA LYS A 127 12.26 -9.90 -6.68
C LYS A 127 12.90 -9.02 -5.64
N ILE A 128 13.98 -9.49 -5.03
CA ILE A 128 14.69 -8.81 -3.95
C ILE A 128 14.86 -7.32 -4.32
N GLY A 129 14.15 -6.48 -3.58
CA GLY A 129 14.19 -5.03 -3.63
C GLY A 129 14.85 -4.47 -2.36
N GLY A 130 15.16 -3.19 -2.40
CA GLY A 130 15.77 -2.47 -1.28
C GLY A 130 16.83 -1.51 -1.78
N GLY A 131 16.73 -0.26 -1.34
CA GLY A 131 17.70 0.78 -1.61
C GLY A 131 17.95 1.58 -0.34
N TYR A 132 19.19 2.02 -0.18
CA TYR A 132 19.60 2.96 0.86
C TYR A 132 20.39 4.10 0.21
N ASP A 133 20.46 5.23 0.88
CA ASP A 133 21.28 6.36 0.47
C ASP A 133 22.50 6.57 1.38
N SER A 134 23.35 7.54 1.05
CA SER A 134 24.60 7.78 1.79
C SER A 134 24.38 8.23 3.24
N ARG A 135 23.22 8.80 3.56
CA ARG A 135 22.83 9.35 4.87
C ARG A 135 22.27 8.29 5.81
N ASP A 136 21.79 7.16 5.28
CA ASP A 136 21.29 6.06 6.11
C ASP A 136 22.39 5.50 7.03
N ASP A 137 21.98 5.07 8.22
CA ASP A 137 22.93 4.51 9.19
C ASP A 137 23.45 3.14 8.76
N LYS A 138 24.56 2.72 9.39
CA LYS A 138 25.22 1.45 9.04
C LYS A 138 24.31 0.24 9.28
N LYS A 139 23.49 0.23 10.34
CA LYS A 139 22.64 -0.92 10.69
C LYS A 139 21.55 -1.12 9.65
N PHE A 140 20.94 -0.05 9.17
CA PHE A 140 19.96 -0.12 8.08
C PHE A 140 20.61 -0.61 6.77
N LYS A 141 21.79 -0.07 6.43
CA LYS A 141 22.55 -0.50 5.24
C LYS A 141 22.92 -1.98 5.29
N ASP A 142 23.41 -2.45 6.43
CA ASP A 142 23.74 -3.87 6.66
C ASP A 142 22.48 -4.74 6.53
N PHE A 143 21.33 -4.28 7.06
CA PHE A 143 20.05 -4.97 6.94
C PHE A 143 19.60 -5.09 5.48
N ILE A 144 19.57 -3.98 4.73
CA ILE A 144 19.18 -4.01 3.30
C ILE A 144 20.14 -4.90 2.50
N HIS A 145 21.44 -4.91 2.84
CA HIS A 145 22.40 -5.80 2.19
C HIS A 145 22.10 -7.27 2.46
N SER A 146 21.72 -7.62 3.70
CA SER A 146 21.43 -9.00 4.11
C SER A 146 20.23 -9.61 3.39
N LEU A 147 19.29 -8.80 2.88
CA LEU A 147 18.15 -9.28 2.09
C LEU A 147 18.55 -10.08 0.84
N LYS A 148 19.79 -9.92 0.36
CA LYS A 148 20.34 -10.69 -0.76
C LYS A 148 20.56 -12.16 -0.42
N ASP A 149 20.82 -12.45 0.85
CA ASP A 149 21.08 -13.80 1.36
C ASP A 149 19.81 -14.46 1.93
N GLY A 150 18.70 -13.71 1.97
CA GLY A 150 17.44 -14.12 2.57
C GLY A 150 16.88 -13.04 3.49
N PHE A 151 15.63 -13.19 3.91
CA PHE A 151 15.04 -12.26 4.86
C PHE A 151 15.56 -12.55 6.27
N PRO A 152 16.13 -11.55 6.98
CA PRO A 152 16.49 -11.72 8.40
C PRO A 152 15.28 -12.07 9.27
N GLY A 153 15.53 -12.65 10.45
CA GLY A 153 14.49 -12.82 11.47
C GLY A 153 13.73 -11.53 11.74
N GLY A 154 12.40 -11.61 11.77
CA GLY A 154 11.54 -10.44 11.94
C GLY A 154 10.12 -10.62 11.42
N ARG A 155 9.35 -9.53 11.46
CA ARG A 155 7.97 -9.46 10.98
C ARG A 155 7.87 -8.48 9.84
N TYR A 156 7.23 -8.87 8.74
CA TYR A 156 7.23 -8.12 7.51
C TYR A 156 5.81 -7.86 7.05
N VAL A 157 5.52 -6.61 6.74
CA VAL A 157 4.31 -6.21 6.02
C VAL A 157 4.66 -5.98 4.57
N VAL A 158 3.88 -6.54 3.65
CA VAL A 158 3.94 -6.20 2.23
C VAL A 158 2.78 -5.29 1.91
N TYR A 159 3.07 -4.12 1.31
CA TYR A 159 2.06 -3.16 0.83
C TYR A 159 1.96 -3.28 -0.70
N GLY A 160 1.44 -4.42 -1.15
CA GLY A 160 1.41 -4.75 -2.57
C GLY A 160 0.40 -3.92 -3.36
N SER A 161 0.72 -3.62 -4.62
CA SER A 161 -0.25 -3.03 -5.54
C SER A 161 -0.09 -3.53 -6.97
N ALA A 162 -1.20 -3.57 -7.69
CA ALA A 162 -1.24 -3.62 -9.16
C ALA A 162 -1.54 -2.22 -9.72
N ASP A 163 -0.64 -1.66 -10.54
CA ASP A 163 -0.77 -0.34 -11.18
C ASP A 163 -0.67 -0.46 -12.70
N PHE A 164 -1.74 -0.11 -13.40
CA PHE A 164 -1.82 -0.25 -14.85
C PHE A 164 -2.91 0.66 -15.44
N VAL A 165 -2.88 0.81 -16.77
CA VAL A 165 -3.93 1.45 -17.57
C VAL A 165 -4.51 0.46 -18.56
N ILE A 166 -5.78 0.61 -18.93
CA ILE A 166 -6.33 -0.14 -20.06
C ILE A 166 -5.76 0.44 -21.36
N ASP A 167 -5.05 -0.39 -22.14
CA ASP A 167 -4.44 0.03 -23.40
C ASP A 167 -5.40 -0.21 -24.58
N ALA A 168 -6.24 0.80 -24.84
CA ALA A 168 -7.20 0.80 -25.95
C ALA A 168 -6.55 0.79 -27.35
N MET A 169 -5.28 1.20 -27.48
CA MET A 169 -4.60 1.31 -28.77
C MET A 169 -4.24 -0.07 -29.36
N SER A 170 -4.14 -1.09 -28.51
CA SER A 170 -3.76 -2.46 -28.91
C SER A 170 -4.93 -3.30 -29.47
N GLN A 171 -6.17 -2.85 -29.28
CA GLN A 171 -7.40 -3.57 -29.65
C GLN A 171 -7.92 -3.20 -31.05
N GLY A 172 -7.09 -2.60 -31.90
CA GLY A 172 -7.47 -2.21 -33.26
C GLY A 172 -8.45 -1.03 -33.34
N ALA A 173 -8.69 -0.34 -32.22
CA ALA A 173 -9.34 0.95 -32.24
C ALA A 173 -8.43 1.93 -33.00
N SER A 174 -8.91 2.38 -34.16
CA SER A 174 -8.31 3.50 -34.86
C SER A 174 -8.13 4.68 -33.89
N GLN A 175 -7.13 5.52 -34.14
CA GLN A 175 -7.09 6.86 -33.56
C GLN A 175 -8.39 7.61 -33.96
N SER A 176 -9.44 7.42 -33.19
CA SER A 176 -10.74 8.08 -33.30
C SER A 176 -11.51 7.91 -31.99
N GLY A 177 -10.84 8.28 -30.90
CA GLY A 177 -11.52 8.92 -29.78
C GLY A 177 -11.25 10.42 -29.89
N SER A 178 -12.10 11.13 -30.63
CA SER A 178 -12.05 12.58 -30.81
C SER A 178 -12.39 13.37 -29.52
N ASP A 179 -12.45 12.72 -28.36
CA ASP A 179 -13.02 13.29 -27.13
C ASP A 179 -12.03 13.35 -25.95
N GLY A 180 -10.73 13.13 -26.17
CA GLY A 180 -9.70 13.47 -25.18
C GLY A 180 -9.82 12.78 -23.81
N GLU A 181 -10.60 11.71 -23.69
CA GLU A 181 -10.72 10.97 -22.43
C GLU A 181 -9.39 10.26 -22.11
N GLU A 182 -8.86 10.51 -20.92
CA GLU A 182 -7.67 9.83 -20.43
C GLU A 182 -7.95 8.33 -20.28
N PRO A 183 -6.98 7.46 -20.62
CA PRO A 183 -7.13 6.03 -20.45
C PRO A 183 -7.39 5.69 -18.98
N LYS A 184 -8.38 4.83 -18.72
CA LYS A 184 -8.75 4.42 -17.37
C LYS A 184 -7.56 3.77 -16.67
N ARG A 185 -7.12 4.37 -15.56
CA ARG A 185 -6.04 3.89 -14.69
C ARG A 185 -6.61 3.10 -13.52
N TYR A 186 -5.91 2.04 -13.15
CA TYR A 186 -6.18 1.21 -11.99
C TYR A 186 -4.98 1.24 -11.04
N LYS A 187 -5.28 1.32 -9.74
CA LYS A 187 -4.31 1.10 -8.67
C LYS A 187 -4.99 0.31 -7.55
N ILE A 188 -4.89 -1.01 -7.65
CA ILE A 188 -5.50 -1.94 -6.69
C ILE A 188 -4.46 -2.29 -5.64
N GLN A 189 -4.77 -2.12 -4.36
CA GLN A 189 -3.81 -2.27 -3.27
C GLN A 189 -4.28 -3.30 -2.25
N ALA A 190 -3.33 -4.08 -1.73
CA ALA A 190 -3.58 -5.05 -0.67
C ALA A 190 -2.41 -5.09 0.30
N GLU A 191 -2.66 -5.57 1.52
CA GLU A 191 -1.65 -5.69 2.55
C GLU A 191 -1.66 -7.09 3.15
N ILE A 192 -0.49 -7.71 3.24
CA ILE A 192 -0.30 -8.99 3.92
C ILE A 192 0.82 -8.89 4.95
N GLU A 193 0.90 -9.86 5.86
CA GLU A 193 1.98 -9.97 6.83
C GLU A 193 2.53 -11.40 6.87
N PHE A 194 3.85 -11.52 7.03
CA PHE A 194 4.53 -12.79 7.29
C PHE A 194 5.66 -12.57 8.31
N SER A 195 6.16 -13.66 8.91
CA SER A 195 7.31 -13.63 9.81
C SER A 195 8.40 -14.59 9.38
N VAL A 196 9.63 -14.28 9.78
CA VAL A 196 10.80 -15.17 9.69
C VAL A 196 11.32 -15.41 11.09
N SER A 197 11.47 -16.67 11.49
CA SER A 197 12.00 -17.04 12.80
C SER A 197 13.45 -16.57 12.98
N GLU A 198 13.84 -16.22 14.20
CA GLU A 198 15.25 -15.97 14.54
C GLU A 198 16.08 -17.28 14.54
N GLU A 199 17.39 -17.16 14.32
CA GLU A 199 18.31 -18.30 14.30
C GLU A 199 18.25 -19.04 15.64
N LYS A 200 17.97 -20.34 15.59
CA LYS A 200 18.13 -21.21 16.77
C LYS A 200 19.64 -21.37 17.01
N LYS A 201 20.15 -20.62 17.99
CA LYS A 201 21.52 -20.77 18.52
C LYS A 201 21.78 -22.15 19.09
#